data_AF-A0A849QPR5-F1
#
_entry.id   AF-A0A849QPR5-F1
#
_cell.length_a   1.000
_cell.length_b   1.000
_cell.length_c   1.000
_cell.angle_alpha   90.00
_cell.angle_beta   90.00
_cell.angle_gamma   90.00
#
_symmetry.space_group_name_H-M   'P 1'
#
loop_
_entity.id
_entity.type
_entity.pdbx_description
1 polymer ?
#
loop_
_entity_poly.entity_id
_entity_poly.type
_entity_poly.pdbx_seq_one_letter_code
_entity_poly.pdbx_strand_id
1 'polypeptide(L)'
;TFSPVLNYSDDDSEFQVVNSRVGFADLYYLGLHRNDDGSFTRMTIYYNPSAESAAHINELALSGSERGFSQYDVTSEGDILKVVLTGEFSLVTGEDIE
;
A
#
# COMPACT_ATOMS: atom_id res chain seq x y z
N THR A 1 -4.39 -8.93 17.44
CA THR A 1 -2.95 -8.72 17.22
C THR A 1 -2.76 -8.16 15.83
N PHE A 2 -1.74 -7.33 15.60
CA PHE A 2 -1.42 -6.73 14.30
C PHE A 2 -0.34 -7.51 13.52
N SER A 3 0.09 -8.67 14.05
CA SER A 3 1.12 -9.50 13.43
C SER A 3 0.92 -9.80 11.94
N PRO A 4 -0.31 -10.04 11.41
CA PRO A 4 -0.48 -10.33 9.99
C PRO A 4 0.03 -9.23 9.06
N VAL A 5 -0.11 -7.96 9.41
CA VAL A 5 0.36 -6.85 8.57
C VAL A 5 1.81 -6.45 8.90
N LEU A 6 2.21 -6.53 10.17
CA LEU A 6 3.57 -6.19 10.61
C LEU A 6 4.64 -7.20 10.15
N ASN A 7 4.26 -8.45 9.90
CA ASN A 7 5.21 -9.44 9.36
C ASN A 7 5.58 -9.18 7.89
N TYR A 8 4.82 -8.33 7.20
CA TYR A 8 5.00 -8.01 5.78
C TYR A 8 5.43 -6.55 5.54
N SER A 9 5.48 -5.74 6.61
CA SER A 9 5.93 -4.34 6.58
C SER A 9 7.44 -4.23 6.43
N ASP A 10 7.87 -3.02 6.07
CA ASP A 10 9.28 -2.65 6.01
C ASP A 10 9.64 -1.75 7.19
N ASP A 11 10.70 -2.10 7.91
CA ASP A 11 11.10 -1.44 9.16
C ASP A 11 11.71 -0.04 8.92
N ASP A 12 12.07 0.28 7.66
CA ASP A 12 12.69 1.56 7.28
C ASP A 12 11.69 2.72 7.08
N SER A 13 10.40 2.47 7.30
CA SER A 13 9.34 3.47 7.16
C SER A 13 9.44 4.56 8.25
N GLU A 14 9.61 5.81 7.85
CA GLU A 14 9.73 6.98 8.74
C GLU A 14 8.37 7.37 9.33
N PHE A 15 7.30 7.09 8.59
CA PHE A 15 5.92 7.25 9.02
C PHE A 15 5.17 5.93 8.85
N GLN A 16 4.45 5.51 9.89
CA GLN A 16 3.74 4.24 9.92
C GLN A 16 2.36 4.40 10.56
N VAL A 17 1.37 3.75 9.96
CA VAL A 17 0.01 3.65 10.48
C VAL A 17 -0.40 2.19 10.47
N VAL A 18 -0.97 1.74 11.59
CA VAL A 18 -1.59 0.42 11.70
C VAL A 18 -3.02 0.62 12.17
N ASN A 19 -3.98 0.03 11.45
CA ASN A 19 -5.40 0.14 11.76
C ASN A 19 -6.11 -1.22 11.65
N SER A 20 -7.23 -1.37 12.35
CA SER A 20 -8.08 -2.56 12.34
C SER A 20 -9.54 -2.19 12.14
N ARG A 21 -10.33 -3.10 11.53
CA ARG A 21 -11.77 -2.92 11.28
C ARG A 21 -12.10 -1.68 10.45
N VAL A 22 -11.34 -1.50 9.38
CA VAL A 22 -11.65 -0.52 8.34
C VAL A 22 -12.63 -1.13 7.34
N GLY A 23 -13.40 -0.32 6.61
CA GLY A 23 -14.46 -0.83 5.73
C GLY A 23 -13.96 -1.73 4.59
N PHE A 24 -12.68 -1.63 4.26
CA PHE A 24 -12.06 -2.26 3.09
C PHE A 24 -11.14 -3.45 3.42
N ALA A 25 -10.81 -3.70 4.70
CA ALA A 25 -9.96 -4.82 5.15
C ALA A 25 -10.07 -5.07 6.67
N ASP A 26 -9.72 -6.29 7.11
CA ASP A 26 -9.70 -6.63 8.54
C ASP A 26 -8.59 -5.89 9.29
N LEU A 27 -7.38 -5.84 8.70
CA LEU A 27 -6.26 -5.03 9.16
C LEU A 27 -5.62 -4.27 8.00
N TYR A 28 -5.05 -3.12 8.32
CA TYR A 28 -4.41 -2.22 7.38
C TYR A 28 -3.09 -1.72 7.97
N TYR A 29 -2.05 -1.73 7.15
CA TYR A 29 -0.79 -1.04 7.42
C TYR A 29 -0.48 -0.08 6.28
N LEU A 30 0.05 1.08 6.63
CA LEU A 30 0.67 2.01 5.70
C LEU A 30 2.03 2.42 6.27
N GLY A 31 3.07 2.24 5.47
CA GLY A 31 4.41 2.77 5.71
C GLY A 31 4.77 3.76 4.60
N LEU A 32 5.43 4.86 4.97
CA LEU A 32 5.98 5.83 4.04
C LEU A 32 7.44 6.10 4.38
N HIS A 33 8.28 6.08 3.35
CA HIS A 33 9.71 6.34 3.44
C HIS A 33 10.15 7.25 2.28
N ARG A 34 11.08 8.17 2.55
CA ARG A 34 11.75 8.99 1.54
C ARG A 34 13.05 8.33 1.06
N ASN A 35 13.11 8.05 -0.23
CA ASN A 35 14.28 7.44 -0.88
C ASN A 35 15.45 8.43 -1.02
N ASP A 36 16.65 7.91 -1.23
CA ASP A 36 17.90 8.69 -1.41
C ASP A 36 17.84 9.65 -2.63
N ASP A 37 17.08 9.28 -3.67
CA ASP A 37 16.89 10.09 -4.87
C ASP A 37 15.85 11.22 -4.70
N GLY A 38 15.25 11.31 -3.52
CA GLY A 38 14.24 12.30 -3.17
C GLY A 38 12.79 11.90 -3.50
N SER A 39 12.58 10.78 -4.17
CA SER A 39 11.25 10.17 -4.32
C SER A 39 10.74 9.58 -3.00
N PHE A 40 9.48 9.17 -2.98
CA PHE A 40 8.85 8.56 -1.82
C PHE A 40 8.31 7.19 -2.20
N THR A 41 8.43 6.24 -1.27
CA THR A 41 7.81 4.93 -1.38
C THR A 41 6.74 4.77 -0.31
N ARG A 42 5.51 4.49 -0.75
CA ARG A 42 4.41 4.07 0.12
C ARG A 42 4.22 2.56 0.01
N MET A 43 4.32 1.88 1.13
CA MET A 43 3.95 0.47 1.26
C MET A 43 2.62 0.37 2.00
N THR A 44 1.66 -0.30 1.37
CA THR A 44 0.36 -0.56 1.99
C THR A 44 0.11 -2.06 2.05
N ILE A 45 -0.36 -2.57 3.19
CA ILE A 45 -0.65 -3.98 3.39
C ILE A 45 -2.07 -4.13 3.92
N TYR A 46 -2.85 -4.95 3.22
CA TYR A 46 -4.21 -5.30 3.59
C TYR A 46 -4.24 -6.75 4.00
N TYR A 47 -4.75 -7.01 5.19
CA TYR A 47 -5.09 -8.36 5.63
C TYR A 47 -6.57 -8.60 5.43
N ASN A 48 -6.89 -9.66 4.70
CA ASN A 48 -8.23 -10.05 4.28
C ASN A 48 -9.02 -8.85 3.70
N PRO A 49 -8.53 -8.23 2.60
CA PRO A 49 -9.25 -7.14 1.95
C PRO A 49 -10.61 -7.60 1.43
N SER A 50 -11.56 -6.68 1.35
CA SER A 50 -12.82 -6.95 0.65
C SER A 50 -12.55 -7.26 -0.83
N ALA A 51 -13.41 -8.07 -1.45
CA ALA A 51 -13.26 -8.40 -2.86
C ALA A 51 -13.33 -7.16 -3.77
N GLU A 52 -14.14 -6.17 -3.38
CA GLU A 52 -14.26 -4.88 -4.07
C GLU A 52 -12.96 -4.08 -3.98
N SER A 53 -12.40 -3.94 -2.79
CA SER A 53 -11.13 -3.23 -2.58
C SER A 53 -9.97 -3.91 -3.30
N ALA A 54 -9.90 -5.24 -3.25
CA ALA A 54 -8.89 -5.99 -3.97
C ALA A 54 -9.02 -5.82 -5.50
N ALA A 55 -10.24 -5.82 -6.05
CA ALA A 55 -10.47 -5.58 -7.46
C ALA A 55 -10.05 -4.16 -7.87
N HIS A 56 -10.47 -3.14 -7.09
CA HIS A 56 -10.15 -1.75 -7.35
C HIS A 56 -8.63 -1.49 -7.36
N ILE A 57 -7.90 -2.03 -6.38
CA ILE A 57 -6.43 -1.92 -6.29
C ILE A 57 -5.75 -2.51 -7.54
N ASN A 58 -6.23 -3.67 -8.01
CA ASN A 58 -5.69 -4.31 -9.20
C ASN A 58 -5.99 -3.51 -10.47
N GLU A 59 -7.16 -2.88 -10.58
CA GLU A 59 -7.48 -1.99 -11.69
C GLU A 59 -6.58 -0.74 -11.70
N LEU A 60 -6.37 -0.11 -10.54
CA LEU A 60 -5.47 1.03 -10.38
C LEU A 60 -4.03 0.69 -10.80
N ALA A 61 -3.56 -0.52 -10.50
CA ALA A 61 -2.23 -0.98 -10.86
C ALA A 61 -1.99 -1.02 -12.38
N LEU A 62 -3.03 -1.31 -13.18
CA LEU A 62 -2.92 -1.37 -14.64
C LEU A 62 -2.58 -0.02 -15.29
N SER A 63 -2.88 1.08 -14.61
CA SER A 63 -2.65 2.46 -15.10
C SER A 63 -1.59 3.22 -14.31
N GLY A 64 -0.88 2.57 -13.38
CA GLY A 64 0.03 3.26 -12.45
C GLY A 64 1.09 4.13 -13.15
N SER A 65 1.74 3.62 -14.19
CA SER A 65 2.74 4.38 -14.95
C SER A 65 2.16 5.59 -15.67
N GLU A 66 0.95 5.46 -16.23
CA GLU A 66 0.23 6.55 -16.90
C GLU A 66 -0.17 7.67 -15.91
N ARG A 67 -0.32 7.32 -14.63
CA ARG A 67 -0.61 8.24 -13.52
C ARG A 67 0.65 8.86 -12.91
N GLY A 68 1.83 8.52 -13.43
CA GLY A 68 3.11 9.13 -13.05
C GLY A 68 3.88 8.40 -11.94
N PHE A 69 3.44 7.20 -11.53
CA PHE A 69 4.21 6.39 -10.60
C PHE A 69 5.45 5.82 -11.31
N SER A 70 6.61 5.89 -10.66
CA SER A 70 7.81 5.18 -11.13
C SER A 70 7.75 3.69 -10.81
N GLN A 71 6.97 3.32 -9.79
CA GLN A 71 6.68 1.94 -9.41
C GLN A 71 5.25 1.82 -8.89
N TYR A 72 4.54 0.77 -9.32
CA TYR A 72 3.23 0.39 -8.81
C TYR A 72 3.14 -1.13 -8.81
N ASP A 73 3.57 -1.76 -7.72
CA ASP A 73 3.57 -3.21 -7.58
C ASP A 73 2.45 -3.67 -6.66
N VAL A 74 1.68 -4.65 -7.13
CA VAL A 74 0.66 -5.34 -6.33
C VAL A 74 1.03 -6.81 -6.24
N THR A 75 1.16 -7.30 -5.01
CA THR A 75 1.49 -8.70 -4.72
C THR A 75 0.43 -9.29 -3.79
N SER A 76 0.05 -10.53 -4.04
CA SER A 76 -0.94 -11.26 -3.23
C SER A 76 -0.32 -12.55 -2.71
N GLU A 77 -0.44 -12.79 -1.40
CA GLU A 77 0.04 -14.01 -0.74
C GLU A 77 -0.94 -14.43 0.36
N GLY A 78 -1.68 -15.51 0.13
CA GLY A 78 -2.74 -15.94 1.05
C GLY A 78 -3.80 -14.84 1.24
N ASP A 79 -4.01 -14.43 2.49
CA ASP A 79 -4.95 -13.37 2.87
C ASP A 79 -4.31 -11.96 2.83
N ILE A 80 -3.07 -11.83 2.35
CA ILE A 80 -2.35 -10.56 2.28
C ILE A 80 -2.37 -10.02 0.86
N LEU A 81 -2.75 -8.76 0.72
CA LEU A 81 -2.51 -7.94 -0.46
C LEU A 81 -1.53 -6.83 -0.09
N LYS A 82 -0.39 -6.77 -0.77
CA LYS A 82 0.65 -5.77 -0.55
C LYS A 82 0.81 -4.90 -1.79
N VAL A 83 0.77 -3.59 -1.58
CA VAL A 83 0.91 -2.56 -2.62
C VAL A 83 2.15 -1.73 -2.32
N VAL A 84 3.03 -1.57 -3.30
CA VAL A 84 4.22 -0.73 -3.19
C VAL A 84 4.19 0.31 -4.30
N LEU A 85 4.12 1.58 -3.91
CA LEU A 85 4.07 2.73 -4.80
C LEU A 85 5.33 3.54 -4.63
N THR A 86 5.97 3.94 -5.73
CA THR A 86 7.09 4.89 -5.70
C THR A 86 6.81 6.06 -6.64
N GLY A 87 7.07 7.28 -6.17
CA GLY A 87 6.86 8.51 -6.94
C GLY A 87 7.01 9.78 -6.11
N GLU A 88 6.45 10.88 -6.62
CA GLU A 88 6.38 12.14 -5.88
C GLU A 88 5.52 12.00 -4.62
N PHE A 89 5.85 12.77 -3.56
CA PHE A 89 5.14 12.69 -2.28
C PHE A 89 3.62 12.81 -2.43
N SER A 90 3.16 13.85 -3.13
CA SER A 90 1.72 14.10 -3.32
C SER A 90 1.02 12.99 -4.08
N LEU A 91 1.75 12.29 -4.97
CA LEU A 91 1.21 11.19 -5.76
C LEU A 91 1.03 9.96 -4.87
N VAL A 92 2.07 9.55 -4.13
CA VAL A 92 2.01 8.33 -3.30
C VAL A 92 1.08 8.51 -2.09
N THR A 93 0.95 9.71 -1.53
CA THR A 93 -0.01 9.96 -0.42
C THR A 93 -1.44 10.18 -0.89
N GLY A 94 -1.63 10.59 -2.15
CA GLY A 94 -2.94 10.90 -2.72
C GLY A 94 -3.66 9.71 -3.34
N GLU A 95 -3.01 8.54 -3.46
CA GLU A 95 -3.63 7.34 -3.98
C GLU A 95 -4.76 6.87 -3.06
N ASP A 96 -5.99 7.07 -3.53
CA ASP A 96 -7.21 6.63 -2.87
C ASP A 96 -7.40 5.13 -3.08
N ILE A 97 -7.84 4.46 -2.02
CA ILE A 97 -7.92 3.02 -1.94
C ILE A 97 -9.21 2.57 -1.26
N GLU A 98 -10.08 3.55 -0.95
CA GLU A 98 -11.47 3.39 -0.53
C GLU A 98 -12.42 3.51 -1.73
#